data_AF-A0AAV3SJN9-F1
#
_entry.id   AF-A0AAV3SJN9-F1
#
_cell.length_a   1.000
_cell.length_b   1.000
_cell.length_c   1.000
_cell.angle_alpha   90.00
_cell.angle_beta   90.00
_cell.angle_gamma   90.00
#
_symmetry.space_group_name_H-M   'P 1'
#
loop_
_entity.id
_entity.type
_entity.pdbx_description
1 polymer ?
#
loop_
_entity_poly.entity_id
_entity_poly.type
_entity_poly.pdbx_seq_one_letter_code
_entity_poly.pdbx_strand_id
1 'polypeptide(L)'
;MGKSRFAIVTGLVAEGIIICGLLISILVPNRRFWPPGERSWAFRLYWLCGTVMTASAAIVGYLDRGSLETDLPGRFSLGSILAASGVAISARAGRDLNIAESSGLEGRLFTGGIYQYTRNPQYVGILTALGGFSLSLNEVGSVCDSCRWECNLDPLTPIRGGTVA
;
A
#
# COMPACT_ATOMS: atom_id res chain seq x y z
N MET A 1 8.18 -16.51 11.64
CA MET A 1 8.80 -16.38 10.29
C MET A 1 7.88 -16.71 9.11
N GLY A 2 6.92 -17.64 9.17
CA GLY A 2 6.14 -18.05 7.98
C GLY A 2 5.01 -17.11 7.50
N LYS A 3 4.30 -16.45 8.43
CA LYS A 3 3.06 -15.70 8.13
C LYS A 3 3.32 -14.45 7.27
N SER A 4 4.35 -13.67 7.58
CA SER A 4 4.70 -12.46 6.80
C SER A 4 5.16 -12.80 5.38
N ARG A 5 5.96 -13.87 5.22
CA ARG A 5 6.40 -14.33 3.89
C ARG A 5 5.23 -14.75 3.01
N PHE A 6 4.28 -15.50 3.58
CA PHE A 6 3.06 -15.89 2.87
C PHE A 6 2.28 -14.66 2.39
N ALA A 7 2.04 -13.69 3.29
CA ALA A 7 1.33 -12.45 2.94
C ALA A 7 2.05 -11.65 1.85
N ILE A 8 3.39 -11.53 1.92
CA ILE A 8 4.19 -10.85 0.88
C ILE A 8 4.01 -11.55 -0.47
N VAL A 9 4.19 -12.87 -0.52
CA VAL A 9 4.09 -13.63 -1.77
C VAL A 9 2.68 -13.54 -2.36
N THR A 10 1.64 -13.67 -1.55
CA THR A 10 0.25 -13.54 -2.03
C THR A 10 -0.05 -12.14 -2.57
N GLY A 11 0.44 -11.09 -1.89
CA GLY A 11 0.31 -9.71 -2.34
C GLY A 11 1.02 -9.46 -3.67
N LEU A 12 2.27 -9.92 -3.80
CA LEU A 12 3.06 -9.77 -5.03
C LEU A 12 2.45 -10.52 -6.21
N VAL A 13 1.93 -11.73 -6.00
CA VAL A 13 1.25 -12.48 -7.06
C VAL A 13 -0.02 -11.75 -7.51
N ALA A 14 -0.84 -11.28 -6.56
CA ALA A 14 -2.06 -10.54 -6.88
C ALA A 14 -1.75 -9.25 -7.67
N GLU A 15 -0.74 -8.50 -7.27
CA GLU A 15 -0.33 -7.28 -7.97
C GLU A 15 0.31 -7.57 -9.33
N GLY A 16 1.11 -8.63 -9.44
CA GLY A 16 1.65 -9.09 -10.72
C GLY A 16 0.55 -9.42 -11.74
N ILE A 17 -0.57 -10.02 -11.30
CA ILE A 17 -1.74 -10.25 -12.15
C ILE A 17 -2.34 -8.94 -12.65
N ILE A 18 -2.50 -7.94 -11.76
CA ILE A 18 -3.03 -6.62 -12.11
C ILE A 18 -2.11 -5.92 -13.11
N ILE A 19 -0.81 -5.85 -12.82
CA ILE A 19 0.18 -5.21 -13.70
C ILE A 19 0.18 -5.86 -15.08
N CYS A 20 0.20 -7.19 -15.14
CA CYS A 20 0.11 -7.92 -16.41
C CYS A 20 -1.20 -7.58 -17.16
N GLY A 21 -2.34 -7.54 -16.47
CA GLY A 21 -3.62 -7.15 -17.07
C GLY A 21 -3.62 -5.71 -17.60
N LEU A 22 -3.03 -4.77 -16.86
CA LEU A 22 -2.86 -3.38 -17.31
C LEU A 22 -1.95 -3.29 -18.53
N LEU A 23 -0.83 -4.02 -18.55
CA LEU A 23 0.06 -4.10 -19.71
C LEU A 23 -0.66 -4.67 -20.93
N ILE A 24 -1.48 -5.72 -20.77
CA ILE A 24 -2.29 -6.26 -21.87
C ILE A 24 -3.27 -5.19 -22.39
N SER A 25 -3.88 -4.40 -21.49
CA SER A 25 -4.82 -3.34 -21.88
C SER A 25 -4.14 -2.23 -22.69
N ILE A 26 -2.88 -1.91 -22.37
CA ILE A 26 -2.06 -0.92 -23.06
C ILE A 26 -1.58 -1.45 -24.42
N LEU A 27 -1.06 -2.68 -24.45
CA LEU A 27 -0.42 -3.27 -25.63
C LEU A 27 -1.42 -3.83 -26.64
N VAL A 28 -2.60 -4.26 -26.18
CA VAL A 28 -3.64 -4.85 -27.02
C VAL A 28 -4.96 -4.13 -26.72
N PRO A 29 -5.24 -2.99 -27.39
CA PRO A 29 -6.40 -2.15 -27.09
C PRO A 29 -7.76 -2.85 -27.27
N ASN A 30 -7.81 -3.94 -28.06
CA ASN A 30 -9.00 -4.78 -28.24
C ASN A 30 -9.22 -5.78 -27.08
N ARG A 31 -8.25 -5.95 -26.18
CA ARG A 31 -8.35 -6.80 -24.98
C ARG A 31 -8.08 -5.96 -23.74
N ARG A 32 -9.05 -5.10 -23.40
CA ARG A 32 -8.98 -4.29 -22.18
C ARG A 32 -9.33 -5.13 -20.97
N PHE A 33 -8.34 -5.36 -20.13
CA PHE A 33 -8.54 -5.83 -18.77
C PHE A 33 -9.09 -4.69 -17.89
N TRP A 34 -8.59 -3.46 -18.11
CA TRP A 34 -9.05 -2.25 -17.45
C TRP A 34 -9.11 -1.05 -18.42
N PRO A 35 -10.13 -0.19 -18.33
CA PRO A 35 -11.38 -0.39 -17.59
C PRO A 35 -12.23 -1.51 -18.24
N PRO A 36 -12.89 -2.37 -17.45
CA PRO A 36 -13.65 -3.51 -17.97
C PRO A 36 -15.00 -3.12 -18.61
N GLY A 37 -15.54 -1.92 -18.33
CA GLY A 37 -16.81 -1.41 -18.90
C GLY A 37 -18.07 -2.08 -18.33
N GLU A 38 -18.02 -3.38 -18.09
CA GLU A 38 -19.10 -4.22 -17.56
C GLU A 38 -18.62 -5.12 -16.39
N ARG A 39 -19.55 -5.76 -15.69
CA ARG A 39 -19.26 -6.70 -14.59
C ARG A 39 -18.79 -8.08 -15.08
N SER A 40 -17.75 -8.08 -15.91
CA SER A 40 -17.13 -9.27 -16.48
C SER A 40 -16.28 -10.04 -15.46
N TRP A 41 -15.69 -11.15 -15.90
CA TRP A 41 -14.71 -11.88 -15.09
C TRP A 41 -13.46 -11.04 -14.81
N ALA A 42 -13.04 -10.19 -15.75
CA ALA A 42 -11.88 -9.29 -15.60
C ALA A 42 -12.14 -8.25 -14.50
N PHE A 43 -13.36 -7.70 -14.45
CA PHE A 43 -13.80 -6.83 -13.35
C PHE A 43 -13.65 -7.53 -12.00
N ARG A 44 -14.21 -8.74 -11.86
CA ARG A 44 -14.14 -9.49 -10.59
C ARG A 44 -12.71 -9.84 -10.21
N LEU A 45 -11.89 -10.24 -11.18
CA LEU A 45 -10.49 -10.59 -10.94
C LEU A 45 -9.67 -9.37 -10.49
N TYR A 46 -9.82 -8.23 -11.16
CA TYR A 46 -9.14 -6.99 -10.78
C TYR A 46 -9.45 -6.60 -9.33
N TRP A 47 -10.74 -6.56 -8.96
CA TRP A 47 -11.17 -6.19 -7.62
C TRP A 47 -10.77 -7.22 -6.55
N LEU A 48 -10.79 -8.52 -6.89
CA LEU A 48 -10.31 -9.58 -6.01
C LEU A 48 -8.81 -9.42 -5.75
N CYS A 49 -8.00 -9.30 -6.80
CA CYS A 49 -6.55 -9.11 -6.69
C CYS A 49 -6.21 -7.84 -5.90
N GLY A 50 -6.90 -6.72 -6.16
CA GLY A 50 -6.68 -5.47 -5.44
C GLY A 50 -7.02 -5.59 -3.95
N THR A 51 -8.08 -6.32 -3.61
CA THR A 51 -8.45 -6.62 -2.22
C THR A 51 -7.40 -7.52 -1.55
N VAL A 52 -6.94 -8.57 -2.23
CA VAL A 52 -5.89 -9.47 -1.73
C VAL A 52 -4.59 -8.74 -1.49
N MET A 53 -4.16 -7.88 -2.43
CA MET A 53 -2.98 -7.04 -2.28
C MET A 53 -3.11 -6.11 -1.06
N THR A 54 -4.23 -5.39 -0.96
CA THR A 54 -4.47 -4.45 0.15
C THR A 54 -4.48 -5.15 1.50
N ALA A 55 -5.16 -6.30 1.61
CA ALA A 55 -5.19 -7.11 2.82
C ALA A 55 -3.80 -7.66 3.17
N SER A 56 -3.04 -8.12 2.17
CA SER A 56 -1.67 -8.60 2.34
C SER A 56 -0.77 -7.49 2.89
N ALA A 57 -0.85 -6.28 2.34
CA ALA A 57 -0.10 -5.11 2.81
C ALA A 57 -0.46 -4.76 4.27
N ALA A 58 -1.76 -4.75 4.61
CA ALA A 58 -2.20 -4.51 5.98
C ALA A 58 -1.72 -5.58 6.97
N ILE A 59 -1.71 -6.86 6.57
CA ILE A 59 -1.19 -7.96 7.38
C ILE A 59 0.32 -7.83 7.58
N VAL A 60 1.07 -7.59 6.50
CA VAL A 60 2.52 -7.39 6.57
C VAL A 60 2.84 -6.25 7.50
N GLY A 61 2.12 -5.13 7.33
CA GLY A 61 2.31 -3.99 8.18
C GLY A 61 2.09 -4.36 9.65
N TYR A 62 0.88 -4.78 10.01
CA TYR A 62 0.58 -5.19 11.39
C TYR A 62 1.58 -6.19 12.00
N LEU A 63 2.14 -7.12 11.22
CA LEU A 63 3.16 -8.07 11.67
C LEU A 63 4.56 -7.46 11.85
N ASP A 64 4.88 -6.38 11.13
CA ASP A 64 6.15 -5.63 11.18
C ASP A 64 6.11 -4.39 12.10
N ARG A 65 4.99 -4.18 12.80
CA ARG A 65 4.75 -3.01 13.65
C ARG A 65 5.84 -2.71 14.66
N GLY A 66 6.17 -1.42 14.76
CA GLY A 66 7.19 -0.93 15.68
C GLY A 66 8.63 -1.16 15.21
N SER A 67 8.86 -1.47 13.93
CA SER A 67 10.20 -1.57 13.35
C SER A 67 10.97 -0.24 13.35
N LEU A 68 10.28 0.90 13.45
CA LEU A 68 10.93 2.20 13.63
C LEU A 68 11.03 2.60 15.11
N GLU A 69 12.15 3.16 15.56
CA GLU A 69 12.24 3.83 16.86
C GLU A 69 11.81 5.30 16.68
N THR A 70 10.50 5.60 16.64
CA THR A 70 10.01 7.00 16.66
C THR A 70 9.33 7.34 17.98
N ASP A 71 9.81 8.41 18.62
CA ASP A 71 9.34 8.89 19.94
C ASP A 71 8.30 10.00 19.81
N LEU A 72 7.39 9.92 18.82
CA LEU A 72 6.34 10.93 18.64
C LEU A 72 5.13 10.62 19.56
N PRO A 73 4.88 11.43 20.61
CA PRO A 73 3.76 11.20 21.51
C PRO A 73 2.43 11.35 20.76
N GLY A 74 1.49 10.43 20.98
CA GLY A 74 0.17 10.49 20.33
C GLY A 74 0.16 10.11 18.84
N ARG A 75 1.29 9.62 18.30
CA ARG A 75 1.42 9.08 16.93
C ARG A 75 0.27 8.18 16.52
N PHE A 76 -0.03 7.18 17.36
CA PHE A 76 -1.08 6.20 17.08
C PHE A 76 -2.45 6.87 16.90
N SER A 77 -2.78 7.83 17.76
CA SER A 77 -4.03 8.58 17.68
C SER A 77 -4.08 9.45 16.42
N LEU A 78 -3.00 10.20 16.13
CA LEU A 78 -2.91 11.07 14.95
C LEU A 78 -2.99 10.26 13.66
N GLY A 79 -2.22 9.18 13.56
CA GLY A 79 -2.23 8.27 12.41
C GLY A 79 -3.61 7.64 12.21
N SER A 80 -4.30 7.25 13.28
CA SER A 80 -5.63 6.63 13.20
C SER A 80 -6.68 7.63 12.73
N ILE A 81 -6.59 8.89 13.17
CA ILE A 81 -7.46 9.97 12.71
C ILE A 81 -7.21 10.27 11.22
N LEU A 82 -5.94 10.33 10.80
CA LEU A 82 -5.58 10.49 9.39
C LEU A 82 -6.08 9.31 8.54
N ALA A 83 -5.92 8.08 9.03
CA ALA A 83 -6.40 6.87 8.36
C ALA A 83 -7.92 6.92 8.16
N ALA A 84 -8.67 7.20 9.23
CA ALA A 84 -10.12 7.28 9.22
C ALA A 84 -10.65 8.42 8.32
N SER A 85 -10.02 9.60 8.38
CA SER A 85 -10.41 10.73 7.53
C SER A 85 -10.15 10.46 6.05
N GLY A 86 -9.02 9.84 5.71
CA GLY A 86 -8.73 9.41 4.34
C GLY A 86 -9.77 8.43 3.79
N VAL A 87 -10.13 7.40 4.58
CA VAL A 87 -11.21 6.46 4.23
C VAL A 87 -12.55 7.17 4.04
N ALA A 88 -12.90 8.12 4.91
CA ALA A 88 -14.14 8.89 4.79
C ALA A 88 -14.17 9.74 3.51
N ILE A 89 -13.06 10.39 3.15
CA ILE A 89 -12.91 11.17 1.92
C ILE A 89 -13.09 10.25 0.70
N SER A 90 -12.40 9.11 0.65
CA SER A 90 -12.51 8.15 -0.45
C SER A 90 -13.92 7.57 -0.57
N ALA A 91 -14.55 7.22 0.55
CA ALA A 91 -15.92 6.71 0.57
C ALA A 91 -16.92 7.75 0.09
N ARG A 92 -16.75 9.03 0.49
CA ARG A 92 -17.61 10.11 0.01
C ARG A 92 -17.44 10.35 -1.48
N ALA A 93 -16.20 10.42 -1.95
CA ALA A 93 -15.87 10.58 -3.36
C ALA A 93 -16.34 9.39 -4.23
N GLY A 94 -16.39 8.18 -3.68
CA GLY A 94 -16.98 6.99 -4.31
C GLY A 94 -18.50 7.07 -4.43
N ARG A 95 -19.19 7.58 -3.39
CA ARG A 95 -20.64 7.79 -3.43
C ARG A 95 -21.03 8.89 -4.42
N ASP A 96 -20.30 10.00 -4.42
CA ASP A 96 -20.58 11.15 -5.30
C ASP A 96 -20.37 10.79 -6.79
N LEU A 97 -19.36 9.98 -7.12
CA LEU A 97 -19.08 9.51 -8.51
C LEU A 97 -19.94 8.31 -8.93
N ASN A 98 -20.79 7.78 -8.05
CA ASN A 98 -21.39 6.45 -8.15
C ASN A 98 -20.32 5.33 -8.16
N ILE A 99 -20.37 4.46 -7.16
CA ILE A 99 -19.37 3.39 -6.92
C ILE A 99 -19.18 2.52 -8.17
N ALA A 100 -20.22 2.35 -8.98
CA ALA A 100 -20.17 1.64 -10.25
C ALA A 100 -19.19 2.28 -11.24
N GLU A 101 -19.27 3.59 -11.45
CA GLU A 101 -18.44 4.31 -12.42
C GLU A 101 -16.98 4.38 -11.96
N SER A 102 -16.75 4.61 -10.66
CA SER A 102 -15.39 4.51 -10.08
C SER A 102 -14.80 3.11 -10.11
N SER A 103 -15.65 2.09 -10.30
CA SER A 103 -15.20 0.70 -10.38
C SER A 103 -14.76 0.24 -11.77
N GLY A 104 -14.74 1.17 -12.74
CA GLY A 104 -14.36 0.91 -14.12
C GLY A 104 -15.53 0.48 -15.02
N LEU A 105 -16.78 0.69 -14.57
CA LEU A 105 -17.98 0.54 -15.39
C LEU A 105 -18.28 1.85 -16.13
N GLU A 106 -19.04 1.77 -17.21
CA GLU A 106 -19.45 2.97 -17.96
C GLU A 106 -20.25 3.93 -17.08
N GLY A 107 -19.98 5.23 -17.26
CA GLY A 107 -20.47 6.28 -16.38
C GLY A 107 -20.44 7.67 -17.01
N ARG A 108 -21.00 8.66 -16.30
CA ARG A 108 -21.03 10.06 -16.74
C ARG A 108 -19.98 10.89 -15.99
N LEU A 109 -19.43 11.90 -16.65
CA LEU A 109 -18.49 12.81 -16.00
C LEU A 109 -19.17 13.58 -14.86
N PHE A 110 -18.67 13.43 -13.63
CA PHE A 110 -19.17 14.13 -12.45
C PHE A 110 -18.22 15.25 -12.01
N THR A 111 -18.74 16.47 -11.89
CA THR A 111 -17.96 17.67 -11.52
C THR A 111 -18.48 18.39 -10.27
N GLY A 112 -19.52 17.85 -9.61
CA GLY A 112 -20.10 18.42 -8.40
C GLY A 112 -19.45 17.94 -7.11
N GLY A 113 -19.89 18.49 -5.97
CA GLY A 113 -19.46 18.02 -4.64
C GLY A 113 -17.95 18.15 -4.43
N ILE A 114 -17.30 17.11 -3.89
CA ILE A 114 -15.86 17.14 -3.62
C ILE A 114 -14.98 17.21 -4.90
N TYR A 115 -15.56 16.89 -6.06
CA TYR A 115 -14.88 16.98 -7.37
C TYR A 115 -14.63 18.43 -7.82
N GLN A 116 -15.19 19.44 -7.13
CA GLN A 116 -14.88 20.85 -7.39
C GLN A 116 -13.48 21.26 -6.90
N TYR A 117 -12.93 20.54 -5.91
CA TYR A 117 -11.63 20.85 -5.31
C TYR A 117 -10.47 20.08 -5.95
N THR A 118 -10.73 18.88 -6.45
CA THR A 118 -9.75 18.03 -7.11
C THR A 118 -10.44 17.09 -8.10
N ARG A 119 -9.76 16.77 -9.20
CA ARG A 119 -10.25 15.81 -10.20
C ARG A 119 -10.26 14.37 -9.68
N ASN A 120 -9.49 14.09 -8.62
CA ASN A 120 -9.25 12.73 -8.11
C ASN A 120 -9.37 12.67 -6.57
N PRO A 121 -10.52 13.01 -5.98
CA PRO A 121 -10.70 13.07 -4.53
C PRO A 121 -10.56 11.70 -3.86
N GLN A 122 -10.87 10.60 -4.57
CA GLN A 122 -10.65 9.24 -4.08
C GLN A 122 -9.17 8.95 -3.82
N TYR A 123 -8.27 9.39 -4.71
CA TYR A 123 -6.83 9.22 -4.56
C TYR A 123 -6.29 10.05 -3.39
N VAL A 124 -6.79 11.27 -3.22
CA VAL A 124 -6.43 12.11 -2.06
C VAL A 124 -6.78 11.38 -0.76
N GLY A 125 -8.00 10.82 -0.67
CA GLY A 125 -8.41 10.03 0.49
C GLY A 125 -7.55 8.78 0.69
N ILE A 126 -7.22 8.03 -0.37
CA ILE A 126 -6.40 6.81 -0.30
C ILE A 126 -4.99 7.15 0.21
N LEU A 127 -4.33 8.17 -0.35
CA LEU A 127 -2.99 8.58 0.08
C LEU A 127 -2.99 9.06 1.53
N THR A 128 -4.01 9.82 1.93
CA THR A 128 -4.20 10.25 3.33
C THR A 128 -4.40 9.04 4.25
N ALA A 129 -5.19 8.07 3.82
CA ALA A 129 -5.46 6.85 4.58
C ALA A 129 -4.20 6.00 4.78
N LEU A 130 -3.44 5.80 3.71
CA LEU A 130 -2.18 5.06 3.73
C LEU A 130 -1.13 5.75 4.61
N GLY A 131 -0.96 7.07 4.47
CA GLY A 131 -0.04 7.84 5.31
C GLY A 131 -0.40 7.78 6.80
N GLY A 132 -1.69 7.90 7.13
CA GLY A 132 -2.18 7.74 8.49
C GLY A 132 -1.95 6.32 9.04
N PHE A 133 -2.21 5.29 8.23
CA PHE A 133 -1.98 3.90 8.61
C PHE A 133 -0.50 3.63 8.89
N SER A 134 0.41 4.05 8.00
CA SER A 134 1.85 3.94 8.20
C SER A 134 2.33 4.67 9.45
N LEU A 135 1.78 5.86 9.72
CA LEU A 135 2.10 6.62 10.93
C LEU A 135 1.64 5.89 12.20
N SER A 136 0.42 5.34 12.21
CA SER A 136 -0.08 4.57 13.36
C SER A 136 0.77 3.36 13.68
N LEU A 137 1.19 2.67 12.63
CA LEU A 137 1.84 1.38 12.69
C LEU A 137 3.36 1.47 12.91
N ASN A 138 3.97 2.60 12.56
CA ASN A 138 5.39 2.88 12.77
C ASN A 138 6.31 2.00 11.92
N GLU A 139 5.98 1.92 10.63
CA GLU A 139 6.56 0.96 9.70
C GLU A 139 6.89 1.67 8.38
N VAL A 140 8.15 2.06 8.21
CA VAL A 140 8.69 2.44 6.91
C VAL A 140 10.12 1.90 6.84
N GLY A 141 10.26 0.63 6.47
CA GLY A 141 11.48 0.13 5.83
C GLY A 141 12.47 -0.61 6.73
N SER A 142 12.40 -1.93 6.64
CA SER A 142 13.41 -2.95 6.95
C SER A 142 14.74 -2.83 6.19
N VAL A 143 15.08 -1.63 5.69
CA VAL A 143 16.35 -1.32 5.01
C VAL A 143 17.36 -0.73 6.00
N CYS A 144 16.92 0.03 7.02
CA CYS A 144 17.83 0.62 8.01
C CYS A 144 18.39 -0.39 9.03
N ASP A 145 17.67 -1.48 9.34
CA ASP A 145 18.16 -2.49 10.28
C ASP A 145 19.35 -3.28 9.74
N SER A 146 19.46 -3.44 8.40
CA SER A 146 20.65 -4.05 7.80
C SER A 146 21.90 -3.17 8.02
N CYS A 147 21.76 -1.85 7.93
CA CYS A 147 22.85 -0.92 8.27
C CYS A 147 23.18 -0.88 9.77
N ARG A 148 22.19 -1.12 10.66
CA ARG A 148 22.44 -1.15 12.12
C ARG A 148 23.29 -2.36 12.54
N TRP A 149 23.13 -3.51 11.88
CA TRP A 149 23.99 -4.68 12.12
C TRP A 149 25.41 -4.49 11.60
N GLU A 150 25.60 -3.76 10.50
CA GLU A 150 26.92 -3.48 9.92
C GLU A 150 27.70 -2.41 10.72
N CYS A 151 27.01 -1.54 11.45
CA CYS A 151 27.62 -0.56 12.36
C CYS A 151 27.91 -1.11 13.77
N ASN A 152 27.49 -2.34 14.10
CA ASN A 152 27.78 -2.98 15.39
C ASN A 152 28.87 -4.07 15.25
N LEU A 153 29.94 -3.76 14.51
CA LEU A 153 31.21 -4.45 14.70
C LEU A 153 31.87 -3.82 15.93
N ASP A 154 31.95 -4.60 17.01
CA ASP A 154 32.70 -4.28 18.23
C ASP A 154 34.02 -3.56 17.89
N PRO A 155 34.25 -2.32 18.33
CA PRO A 155 35.61 -1.89 18.53
C PRO A 155 36.09 -2.66 19.76
N LEU A 156 37.11 -3.52 19.58
CA LEU A 156 37.99 -4.12 20.60
C LEU A 156 38.19 -5.65 20.49
N THR A 157 38.44 -6.19 19.29
CA THR A 157 39.38 -7.32 19.17
C THR A 157 40.76 -6.79 18.79
N PRO A 158 41.73 -6.71 19.72
CA PRO A 158 43.09 -6.35 19.38
C PRO A 158 43.76 -7.53 18.66
N ILE A 159 44.05 -7.35 17.38
CA ILE A 159 44.93 -8.22 16.61
C ILE A 159 46.37 -7.74 16.82
N ARG A 160 47.10 -8.32 17.78
CA ARG A 160 48.58 -8.37 17.88
C ARG A 160 48.94 -9.56 18.78
N GLY A 161 49.91 -10.41 18.53
CA GLY A 161 50.99 -10.45 17.54
C GLY A 161 51.86 -11.66 17.90
N GLY A 162 52.56 -12.21 16.91
CA GLY A 162 53.33 -13.44 17.05
C GLY A 162 54.50 -13.37 18.04
N THR A 163 54.94 -14.58 18.39
CA THR A 163 56.14 -14.98 19.11
C THR A 163 57.41 -14.28 18.62
N VAL A 164 58.16 -13.67 19.54
CA VAL A 164 59.64 -13.58 19.49
C VAL A 164 60.18 -13.58 20.92
N ALA A 165 60.71 -14.74 21.34
CA ALA A 165 61.85 -14.98 22.24
C ALA A 165 61.82 -16.46 22.67
#